data_AF-A0A430KLP7-F1
#
_entry.id   AF-A0A430KLP7-F1
#
_cell.length_a   1.000
_cell.length_b   1.000
_cell.length_c   1.000
_cell.angle_alpha   90.00
_cell.angle_beta   90.00
_cell.angle_gamma   90.00
#
_symmetry.space_group_name_H-M   'P 1'
#
loop_
_entity.id
_entity.type
_entity.pdbx_description
1 polymer ?
#
loop_
_entity_poly.entity_id
_entity_poly.type
_entity_poly.pdbx_seq_one_letter_code
_entity_poly.pdbx_strand_id
1 'polypeptide(L)'
;MSGKLLPDHNEEVTVFAAVTLVRYLGCRPAELRQLKFITPRYISIPSAKKTKDGVRGLDRLIEIDNSALFTRLKEHHQRLINAPYADQIRYVQKRLDKLTQRLWPKRKVHPSLYTWRHQLGADLKASDMPQEEIAAIMGHQSVSSVEVYGNPRSAQHSRNYLKPDKGIVKKVTKRNQHHLKKHKNEPITLNNISRWVKQNYHAARRRPEPDIEPRR
;
A
#
# COMPACT_ATOMS: atom_id res chain seq x y z
N MET A 1 -22.57 -17.70 -35.13
CA MET A 1 -21.66 -16.54 -34.96
C MET A 1 -21.97 -15.89 -33.62
N SER A 2 -21.13 -16.09 -32.61
CA SER A 2 -21.33 -15.51 -31.27
C SER A 2 -20.93 -14.04 -31.31
N GLY A 3 -21.91 -13.14 -31.31
CA GLY A 3 -21.68 -11.70 -31.17
C GLY A 3 -20.91 -11.44 -29.87
N LYS A 4 -19.69 -10.92 -29.96
CA LYS A 4 -18.98 -10.41 -28.81
C LYS A 4 -19.76 -9.17 -28.35
N LEU A 5 -20.50 -9.27 -27.24
CA LEU A 5 -20.96 -8.10 -26.51
C LEU A 5 -19.73 -7.22 -26.27
N LEU A 6 -19.75 -6.00 -26.83
CA LEU A 6 -18.82 -4.97 -26.43
C LEU A 6 -18.99 -4.78 -24.91
N PRO A 7 -17.89 -4.60 -24.15
CA PRO A 7 -18.01 -4.29 -22.72
C PRO A 7 -18.93 -3.09 -22.55
N ASP A 8 -19.95 -3.20 -21.69
CA ASP A 8 -20.69 -2.02 -21.27
C ASP A 8 -19.65 -1.05 -20.68
N HIS A 9 -19.61 0.17 -21.23
CA HIS A 9 -18.66 1.23 -20.89
C HIS A 9 -18.62 1.46 -19.36
N ASN A 10 -19.75 1.26 -18.68
CA ASN A 10 -19.85 1.38 -17.23
C ASN A 10 -19.08 0.30 -16.45
N GLU A 11 -18.91 -0.91 -17.00
CA GLU A 11 -18.18 -2.00 -16.35
C GLU A 11 -16.70 -1.66 -16.20
N GLU A 12 -16.08 -1.26 -17.32
CA GLU A 12 -14.64 -0.98 -17.38
C GLU A 12 -14.29 0.30 -16.61
N VAL A 13 -15.18 1.31 -16.66
CA VAL A 13 -15.02 2.53 -15.86
C VAL A 13 -15.02 2.23 -14.36
N THR A 14 -15.87 1.32 -13.89
CA THR A 14 -15.92 0.92 -12.48
C THR A 14 -14.64 0.20 -12.05
N VAL A 15 -14.13 -0.71 -12.89
CA VAL A 15 -12.85 -1.40 -12.64
C VAL A 15 -11.69 -0.41 -12.64
N PHE A 16 -11.63 0.47 -13.63
CA PHE A 16 -10.59 1.50 -13.73
C PHE A 16 -10.58 2.42 -12.52
N ALA A 17 -11.76 2.84 -12.04
CA ALA A 17 -11.90 3.65 -10.83
C ALA A 17 -11.31 2.93 -9.60
N ALA A 18 -11.66 1.66 -9.38
CA ALA A 18 -11.12 0.89 -8.25
C ALA A 18 -9.60 0.67 -8.34
N VAL A 19 -9.09 0.32 -9.54
CA VAL A 19 -7.66 0.16 -9.78
C VAL A 19 -6.91 1.47 -9.49
N THR A 20 -7.46 2.60 -9.95
CA THR A 20 -6.88 3.92 -9.72
C THR A 20 -6.82 4.25 -8.22
N LEU A 21 -7.91 4.03 -7.48
CA LEU A 21 -7.93 4.24 -6.03
C LEU A 21 -6.86 3.41 -5.33
N VAL A 22 -6.74 2.11 -5.64
CA VAL A 22 -5.71 1.26 -5.01
C VAL A 22 -4.30 1.65 -5.42
N ARG A 23 -4.09 2.01 -6.69
CA ARG A 23 -2.78 2.45 -7.22
C ARG A 23 -2.28 3.71 -6.55
N TYR A 24 -3.17 4.65 -6.23
CA TYR A 24 -2.77 5.94 -5.67
C TYR A 24 -2.80 5.98 -4.14
N LEU A 25 -3.72 5.24 -3.49
CA LEU A 25 -3.93 5.29 -2.04
C LEU A 25 -3.49 4.01 -1.30
N GLY A 26 -3.25 2.93 -2.05
CA GLY A 26 -2.86 1.66 -1.46
C GLY A 26 -3.96 1.04 -0.60
N CYS A 27 -5.23 1.30 -0.87
CA CYS A 27 -6.33 0.70 -0.12
C CYS A 27 -6.33 -0.83 -0.26
N ARG A 28 -6.72 -1.56 0.80
CA ARG A 28 -7.14 -2.96 0.64
C ARG A 28 -8.49 -2.96 -0.08
N PRO A 29 -8.82 -4.01 -0.86
CA PRO A 29 -10.11 -4.07 -1.57
C PRO A 29 -11.33 -3.81 -0.66
N ALA A 30 -11.33 -4.39 0.54
CA ALA A 30 -12.41 -4.21 1.52
C ALA A 30 -12.53 -2.78 2.09
N GLU A 31 -11.50 -1.94 1.95
CA GLU A 31 -11.49 -0.56 2.45
C GLU A 31 -12.04 0.43 1.42
N LEU A 32 -12.14 0.04 0.14
CA LEU A 32 -12.53 0.93 -0.96
C LEU A 32 -13.92 1.54 -0.81
N ARG A 33 -14.89 0.81 -0.22
CA ARG A 33 -16.25 1.34 0.00
C ARG A 33 -16.33 2.36 1.13
N GLN A 34 -15.35 2.38 2.03
CA GLN A 34 -15.42 3.14 3.28
C GLN A 34 -14.59 4.42 3.24
N LEU A 35 -14.03 4.78 2.08
CA LEU A 35 -13.23 5.99 1.95
C LEU A 35 -14.09 7.22 2.24
N LYS A 36 -13.56 8.14 3.03
CA LYS A 36 -14.21 9.41 3.35
C LYS A 36 -13.32 10.57 2.90
N PHE A 37 -13.86 11.40 2.02
CA PHE A 37 -13.20 12.61 1.53
C PHE A 37 -13.68 13.78 2.40
N ILE A 38 -12.90 14.16 3.42
CA ILE A 38 -13.35 15.02 4.53
C ILE A 38 -13.15 16.51 4.21
N THR A 39 -12.00 16.86 3.63
CA THR A 39 -11.68 18.22 3.19
C THR A 39 -11.03 18.15 1.81
N PRO A 40 -10.78 19.27 1.09
CA PRO A 40 -10.17 19.27 -0.26
C PRO A 40 -8.73 18.70 -0.38
N ARG A 41 -8.24 18.01 0.65
CA ARG A 41 -6.93 17.36 0.69
C ARG A 41 -6.87 16.13 1.59
N TYR A 42 -7.79 15.97 2.55
CA TYR A 42 -7.74 14.85 3.48
C TYR A 42 -8.70 13.71 3.10
N ILE A 43 -8.15 12.50 3.03
CA ILE A 43 -8.88 11.25 2.81
C ILE A 43 -8.71 10.37 4.05
N SER A 44 -9.82 10.05 4.70
CA SER A 44 -9.85 9.05 5.76
C SER A 44 -10.10 7.66 5.14
N ILE A 45 -9.29 6.70 5.55
CA ILE A 45 -9.37 5.31 5.12
C ILE A 45 -9.52 4.42 6.35
N PRO A 46 -10.77 4.08 6.72
CA PRO A 46 -11.04 3.15 7.81
C PRO A 46 -10.45 1.77 7.50
N SER A 47 -9.83 1.14 8.50
CA SER A 47 -9.21 -0.17 8.29
C SER A 47 -10.23 -1.30 8.37
N ALA A 48 -10.26 -2.14 7.33
CA ALA A 48 -11.07 -3.36 7.30
C ALA A 48 -10.52 -4.50 8.17
N LYS A 49 -9.36 -4.32 8.82
CA LYS A 49 -8.70 -5.34 9.66
C LYS A 49 -8.66 -4.99 11.15
N LYS A 50 -9.51 -4.05 11.60
CA LYS A 50 -9.63 -3.72 13.02
C LYS A 50 -10.13 -4.92 13.81
N THR A 51 -9.32 -5.39 14.75
CA THR A 51 -9.77 -6.33 15.79
C THR A 51 -10.33 -5.55 16.97
N LYS A 52 -11.27 -6.14 17.72
CA LYS A 52 -11.87 -5.52 18.92
C LYS A 52 -10.81 -5.13 19.95
N ASP A 53 -9.73 -5.92 20.03
CA ASP A 53 -8.61 -5.70 20.94
C ASP A 53 -7.63 -4.62 20.46
N GLY A 54 -7.88 -4.01 19.28
CA GLY A 54 -7.03 -2.95 18.71
C GLY A 54 -5.64 -3.40 18.27
N VAL A 55 -5.37 -4.71 18.25
CA VAL A 55 -4.06 -5.32 17.94
C VAL A 55 -3.73 -5.31 16.44
N ARG A 56 -4.74 -5.22 15.57
CA ARG A 56 -4.57 -5.24 14.11
C ARG A 56 -5.36 -4.14 13.42
N GLY A 57 -4.84 -3.65 12.29
CA GLY A 57 -5.47 -2.63 11.45
C GLY A 57 -5.26 -1.21 12.00
N LEU A 58 -4.98 -0.27 11.11
CA LEU A 58 -4.77 1.13 11.47
C LEU A 58 -5.61 1.99 10.53
N ASP A 59 -6.51 2.79 11.09
CA ASP A 59 -7.18 3.84 10.33
C ASP A 59 -6.14 4.84 9.84
N ARG A 60 -6.33 5.30 8.62
CA ARG A 60 -5.43 6.25 8.00
C ARG A 60 -6.15 7.55 7.78
N LEU A 61 -5.41 8.62 7.98
CA LEU A 61 -5.75 9.93 7.46
C LEU A 61 -4.59 10.32 6.57
N ILE A 62 -4.88 10.49 5.28
CA ILE A 62 -3.89 10.79 4.24
C ILE A 62 -4.19 12.18 3.70
N GLU A 63 -3.19 13.04 3.70
CA GLU A 63 -3.19 14.29 2.96
C GLU A 63 -2.70 14.03 1.53
N ILE A 64 -3.44 14.57 0.56
CA ILE A 64 -3.11 14.66 -0.85
C ILE A 64 -2.92 16.14 -1.16
N ASP A 65 -1.68 16.57 -1.34
CA ASP A 65 -1.36 17.98 -1.60
C ASP A 65 -1.73 18.43 -3.03
N ASN A 66 -1.79 17.49 -3.97
CA ASN A 66 -2.24 17.72 -5.33
C ASN A 66 -3.78 17.73 -5.43
N SER A 67 -4.37 18.92 -5.53
CA SER A 67 -5.82 19.12 -5.61
C SER A 67 -6.48 18.42 -6.80
N ALA A 68 -5.85 18.46 -7.99
CA ALA A 68 -6.38 17.80 -9.19
C ALA A 68 -6.39 16.27 -9.03
N LEU A 69 -5.38 15.70 -8.37
CA LEU A 69 -5.38 14.29 -8.00
C LEU A 69 -6.47 13.98 -6.98
N PHE A 70 -6.61 14.80 -5.94
CA PHE A 70 -7.66 14.63 -4.92
C PHE A 70 -9.06 14.59 -5.55
N THR A 71 -9.39 15.54 -6.43
CA THR A 71 -10.66 15.59 -7.14
C THR A 71 -10.89 14.35 -7.99
N ARG A 72 -9.89 13.92 -8.77
CA ARG A 72 -9.99 12.68 -9.57
C ARG A 72 -10.23 11.45 -8.71
N LEU A 73 -9.53 11.32 -7.58
CA LEU A 73 -9.74 10.20 -6.65
C LEU A 73 -11.15 10.24 -6.04
N LYS A 74 -11.67 11.43 -5.71
CA LYS A 74 -13.04 11.60 -5.21
C LYS A 74 -14.07 11.16 -6.24
N GLU A 75 -13.92 11.57 -7.49
CA GLU A 75 -14.81 11.14 -8.58
C GLU A 75 -14.74 9.63 -8.82
N HIS A 76 -13.54 9.04 -8.82
CA HIS A 76 -13.39 7.59 -8.96
C HIS A 76 -14.05 6.84 -7.80
N HIS A 77 -13.94 7.35 -6.58
CA HIS A 77 -14.67 6.77 -5.46
C HIS A 77 -16.18 6.86 -5.65
N GLN A 78 -16.71 8.01 -6.05
CA GLN A 78 -18.15 8.18 -6.34
C GLN A 78 -18.63 7.23 -7.44
N ARG A 79 -17.87 7.11 -8.55
CA ARG A 79 -18.14 6.14 -9.63
C ARG A 79 -18.19 4.71 -9.11
N LEU A 80 -17.24 4.33 -8.24
CA LEU A 80 -17.19 2.99 -7.66
C LEU A 80 -18.39 2.70 -6.75
N ILE A 81 -18.75 3.60 -5.84
CA ILE A 81 -19.82 3.35 -4.86
C ILE A 81 -21.22 3.46 -5.46
N ASN A 82 -21.39 4.28 -6.50
CA ASN A 82 -22.67 4.46 -7.19
C ASN A 82 -22.88 3.46 -8.33
N ALA A 83 -21.91 2.59 -8.60
CA ALA A 83 -22.04 1.58 -9.65
C ALA A 83 -23.22 0.64 -9.34
N PRO A 84 -24.01 0.24 -10.36
CA PRO A 84 -25.26 -0.50 -10.19
C PRO A 84 -25.03 -2.00 -9.93
N TYR A 85 -24.11 -2.33 -9.01
CA TYR A 85 -23.79 -3.70 -8.63
C TYR A 85 -24.06 -3.90 -7.14
N ALA A 86 -24.75 -5.00 -6.78
CA ALA A 86 -25.03 -5.33 -5.39
C ALA A 86 -23.76 -5.43 -4.52
N ASP A 87 -22.66 -5.91 -5.10
CA ASP A 87 -21.33 -5.87 -4.49
C ASP A 87 -20.31 -5.36 -5.51
N GLN A 88 -20.04 -4.06 -5.46
CA GLN A 88 -19.15 -3.39 -6.41
C GLN A 88 -17.69 -3.90 -6.31
N ILE A 89 -17.23 -4.25 -5.11
CA ILE A 89 -15.84 -4.70 -4.91
C ILE A 89 -15.65 -6.12 -5.44
N ARG A 90 -16.57 -7.04 -5.12
CA ARG A 90 -16.56 -8.40 -5.64
C ARG A 90 -16.73 -8.40 -7.16
N TYR A 91 -17.57 -7.50 -7.68
CA TYR A 91 -17.72 -7.29 -9.11
C TYR A 91 -16.40 -6.89 -9.76
N VAL A 92 -15.75 -5.84 -9.26
CA VAL A 92 -14.44 -5.37 -9.75
C VAL A 92 -13.40 -6.49 -9.73
N GLN A 93 -13.31 -7.26 -8.64
CA GLN A 93 -12.35 -8.35 -8.54
C GLN A 93 -12.58 -9.43 -9.61
N LYS A 94 -13.82 -9.86 -9.80
CA LYS A 94 -14.19 -10.84 -10.83
C LYS A 94 -13.93 -10.31 -12.24
N ARG A 95 -14.30 -9.06 -12.51
CA ARG A 95 -14.11 -8.45 -13.83
C ARG A 95 -12.63 -8.29 -14.14
N LEU A 96 -11.84 -7.80 -13.19
CA LEU A 96 -10.40 -7.65 -13.35
C LEU A 96 -9.71 -9.00 -13.59
N ASP A 97 -10.12 -10.05 -12.88
CA ASP A 97 -9.59 -11.41 -13.08
C ASP A 97 -9.84 -11.89 -14.52
N LYS A 98 -11.09 -11.76 -15.03
CA LYS A 98 -11.40 -12.09 -16.43
C LYS A 98 -10.57 -11.27 -17.43
N LEU A 99 -10.43 -9.97 -17.20
CA LEU A 99 -9.66 -9.09 -18.08
C LEU A 99 -8.18 -9.49 -18.12
N THR A 100 -7.60 -9.76 -16.96
CA THR A 100 -6.18 -10.10 -16.85
C THR A 100 -5.87 -11.48 -17.41
N GLN A 101 -6.76 -12.46 -17.24
CA GLN A 101 -6.67 -13.76 -17.91
C GLN A 101 -6.75 -13.63 -19.43
N ARG A 102 -7.64 -12.78 -19.94
CA ARG A 102 -7.75 -12.53 -21.38
C ARG A 102 -6.51 -11.84 -21.95
N LEU A 103 -5.95 -10.86 -21.24
CA LEU A 103 -4.76 -10.11 -21.67
C LEU A 103 -3.48 -10.94 -21.56
N TRP A 104 -3.36 -11.77 -20.52
CA TRP A 104 -2.17 -12.57 -20.25
C TRP A 104 -2.52 -14.04 -19.99
N PRO A 105 -3.01 -14.77 -21.01
CA PRO A 105 -3.52 -16.13 -20.82
C PRO A 105 -2.45 -17.13 -20.35
N LYS A 106 -1.18 -16.88 -20.67
CA LYS A 106 -0.05 -17.76 -20.31
C LYS A 106 0.54 -17.48 -18.92
N ARG A 107 0.10 -16.43 -18.24
CA ARG A 107 0.69 -16.03 -16.95
C ARG A 107 0.13 -16.92 -15.83
N LYS A 108 1.01 -17.47 -14.99
CA LYS A 108 0.60 -18.32 -13.84
C LYS A 108 -0.11 -17.56 -12.72
N VAL A 109 0.23 -16.28 -12.55
CA VAL A 109 -0.34 -15.41 -11.51
C VAL A 109 -0.75 -14.09 -12.14
N HIS A 110 -2.05 -13.83 -12.18
CA HIS A 110 -2.60 -12.63 -12.80
C HIS A 110 -2.60 -11.42 -11.86
N PRO A 111 -2.44 -10.20 -12.39
CA PRO A 111 -2.61 -8.99 -11.60
C PRO A 111 -3.98 -8.94 -10.91
N SER A 112 -3.99 -8.55 -9.64
CA SER A 112 -5.20 -8.28 -8.88
C SER A 112 -5.11 -6.89 -8.24
N LEU A 113 -6.18 -6.44 -7.55
CA LEU A 113 -6.12 -5.19 -6.79
C LEU A 113 -4.92 -5.14 -5.81
N TYR A 114 -4.54 -6.29 -5.24
CA TYR A 114 -3.36 -6.37 -4.38
C TYR A 114 -2.06 -6.06 -5.12
N THR A 115 -1.96 -6.35 -6.43
CA THR A 115 -0.78 -6.03 -7.23
C THR A 115 -0.45 -4.55 -7.19
N TRP A 116 -1.43 -3.65 -7.36
CA TRP A 116 -1.18 -2.21 -7.26
C TRP A 116 -0.88 -1.75 -5.83
N ARG A 117 -1.45 -2.40 -4.81
CA ARG A 117 -1.08 -2.13 -3.42
C ARG A 117 0.38 -2.55 -3.15
N HIS A 118 0.82 -3.68 -3.69
CA HIS A 118 2.22 -4.11 -3.62
C HIS A 118 3.15 -3.17 -4.38
N GLN A 119 2.71 -2.67 -5.55
CA GLN A 119 3.47 -1.67 -6.31
C GLN A 119 3.62 -0.37 -5.53
N LEU A 120 2.56 0.12 -4.88
CA LEU A 120 2.67 1.29 -4.00
C LEU A 120 3.66 1.04 -2.86
N GLY A 121 3.60 -0.14 -2.24
CA GLY A 121 4.57 -0.52 -1.19
C GLY A 121 6.01 -0.53 -1.70
N ALA A 122 6.26 -1.04 -2.91
CA ALA A 122 7.58 -0.99 -3.55
C ALA A 122 8.04 0.46 -3.77
N ASP A 123 7.19 1.29 -4.35
CA ASP A 123 7.47 2.70 -4.64
C ASP A 123 7.79 3.49 -3.36
N LEU A 124 7.00 3.30 -2.30
CA LEU A 124 7.22 3.95 -1.01
C LEU A 124 8.55 3.51 -0.37
N LYS A 125 8.89 2.22 -0.42
CA LYS A 125 10.17 1.73 0.12
C LYS A 125 11.40 2.20 -0.65
N ALA A 126 11.24 2.53 -1.93
CA ALA A 126 12.31 3.09 -2.75
C ALA A 126 12.47 4.59 -2.56
N SER A 127 11.50 5.25 -1.90
CA SER A 127 11.61 6.66 -1.50
C SER A 127 12.40 6.82 -0.19
N ASP A 128 12.77 8.06 0.12
CA ASP A 128 13.42 8.43 1.39
C ASP A 128 12.44 8.53 2.58
N MET A 129 11.21 8.05 2.41
CA MET A 129 10.18 8.12 3.45
C MET A 129 10.51 7.20 4.65
N PRO A 130 10.36 7.68 5.89
CA PRO A 130 10.55 6.87 7.09
C PRO A 130 9.63 5.64 7.12
N GLN A 131 10.10 4.52 7.69
CA GLN A 131 9.34 3.27 7.74
C GLN A 131 8.00 3.41 8.48
N GLU A 132 7.93 4.26 9.50
CA GLU A 132 6.72 4.57 10.25
C GLU A 132 5.67 5.31 9.40
N GLU A 133 6.12 6.20 8.53
CA GLU A 133 5.26 6.89 7.57
C GLU A 133 4.75 5.92 6.51
N ILE A 134 5.62 5.07 5.97
CA ILE A 134 5.22 4.01 5.03
C ILE A 134 4.20 3.07 5.69
N ALA A 135 4.45 2.66 6.94
CA ALA A 135 3.53 1.83 7.71
C ALA A 135 2.19 2.55 7.93
N ALA A 136 2.20 3.84 8.25
CA ALA A 136 1.00 4.65 8.39
C ALA A 136 0.21 4.71 7.06
N ILE A 137 0.85 4.98 5.93
CA ILE A 137 0.20 4.99 4.60
C ILE A 137 -0.39 3.61 4.26
N MET A 138 0.34 2.55 4.55
CA MET A 138 -0.12 1.18 4.27
C MET A 138 -1.16 0.68 5.28
N GLY A 139 -1.40 1.42 6.37
CA GLY A 139 -2.38 1.06 7.40
C GLY A 139 -1.88 -0.15 8.19
N HIS A 140 -0.61 -0.11 8.57
CA HIS A 140 0.07 -1.08 9.41
C HIS A 140 0.39 -0.45 10.76
N GLN A 141 0.19 -1.23 11.83
CA GLN A 141 0.58 -0.82 13.17
C GLN A 141 2.08 -1.10 13.44
N SER A 142 2.69 -2.04 12.71
CA SER A 142 4.10 -2.40 12.84
C SER A 142 4.86 -2.11 11.55
N VAL A 143 6.09 -1.61 11.69
CA VAL A 143 7.00 -1.37 10.56
C VAL A 143 7.46 -2.67 9.90
N SER A 144 7.53 -3.79 10.62
CA SER A 144 7.88 -5.09 10.02
C SER A 144 6.85 -5.56 8.99
N SER A 145 5.58 -5.16 9.14
CA SER A 145 4.53 -5.45 8.15
C SER A 145 4.72 -4.71 6.83
N VAL A 146 5.61 -3.70 6.77
CA VAL A 146 6.00 -3.03 5.53
C VAL A 146 6.78 -3.99 4.64
N GLU A 147 7.60 -4.89 5.21
CA GLU A 147 8.45 -5.82 4.45
C GLU A 147 7.66 -6.70 3.48
N VAL A 148 6.44 -7.09 3.86
CA VAL A 148 5.53 -7.92 3.06
C VAL A 148 5.17 -7.27 1.71
N TYR A 149 5.22 -5.94 1.58
CA TYR A 149 4.72 -5.24 0.40
C TYR A 149 5.84 -4.74 -0.52
N GLY A 150 6.05 -5.45 -1.64
CA GLY A 150 6.84 -4.96 -2.77
C GLY A 150 8.34 -4.92 -2.52
N ASN A 151 9.12 -5.10 -3.59
CA ASN A 151 10.58 -4.94 -3.55
C ASN A 151 10.93 -3.52 -4.03
N PRO A 152 11.76 -2.75 -3.31
CA PRO A 152 12.16 -1.40 -3.75
C PRO A 152 12.72 -1.36 -5.18
N ARG A 153 13.39 -2.43 -5.62
CA ARG A 153 13.93 -2.53 -6.99
C ARG A 153 12.86 -2.59 -8.08
N SER A 154 11.62 -2.86 -7.71
CA SER A 154 10.47 -2.87 -8.60
C SER A 154 9.71 -1.54 -8.58
N ALA A 155 10.25 -0.50 -7.93
CA ALA A 155 9.63 0.82 -7.92
C ALA A 155 9.53 1.40 -9.33
N GLN A 156 8.45 2.12 -9.57
CA GLN A 156 8.13 2.70 -10.88
C GLN A 156 7.74 4.18 -10.80
N HIS A 157 7.27 4.68 -9.65
CA HIS A 157 6.73 6.04 -9.54
C HIS A 157 7.11 6.69 -8.22
N SER A 158 7.35 8.00 -8.24
CA SER A 158 7.42 8.80 -7.02
C SER A 158 6.04 8.92 -6.35
N ARG A 159 6.02 8.93 -5.02
CA ARG A 159 4.81 8.94 -4.17
C ARG A 159 4.73 10.15 -3.24
N ASN A 160 5.44 11.22 -3.56
CA ASN A 160 5.56 12.44 -2.73
C ASN A 160 4.22 13.15 -2.44
N TYR A 161 3.19 12.84 -3.23
CA TYR A 161 1.83 13.37 -3.02
C TYR A 161 1.09 12.72 -1.83
N LEU A 162 1.59 11.61 -1.26
CA LEU A 162 1.01 10.94 -0.10
C LEU A 162 1.69 11.38 1.18
N LYS A 163 0.96 12.08 2.04
CA LYS A 163 1.46 12.48 3.36
C LYS A 163 0.54 11.91 4.45
N PRO A 164 1.04 10.99 5.30
CA PRO A 164 0.22 10.47 6.40
C PRO A 164 0.07 11.53 7.50
N ASP A 165 -1.08 11.55 8.17
CA ASP A 165 -1.29 12.40 9.33
C ASP A 165 -0.24 12.16 10.42
N LYS A 166 0.32 13.24 10.96
CA LYS A 166 1.39 13.18 11.97
C LYS A 166 0.93 12.48 13.25
N GLY A 167 -0.35 12.60 13.63
CA GLY A 167 -0.93 11.90 14.78
C GLY A 167 -0.95 10.39 14.58
N ILE A 168 -1.26 9.92 13.38
CA ILE A 168 -1.19 8.50 13.01
C ILE A 168 0.25 7.98 13.01
N VAL A 169 1.19 8.74 12.42
CA VAL A 169 2.62 8.38 12.42
C VAL A 169 3.13 8.23 13.85
N LYS A 170 2.82 9.19 14.74
CA LYS A 170 3.18 9.11 16.18
C LYS A 170 2.65 7.85 16.85
N LYS A 171 1.45 7.38 16.50
CA LYS A 171 0.90 6.11 17.03
C LYS A 171 1.72 4.90 16.57
N VAL A 172 2.11 4.87 15.30
CA VAL A 172 2.99 3.83 14.76
C VAL A 172 4.34 3.87 15.47
N THR A 173 4.97 5.04 15.57
CA THR A 173 6.26 5.21 16.24
C THR A 173 6.22 4.71 17.68
N LYS A 174 5.25 5.17 18.49
CA LYS A 174 5.10 4.74 19.90
C LYS A 174 4.99 3.22 20.03
N ARG A 175 4.22 2.56 19.15
CA ARG A 175 4.06 1.10 19.18
C ARG A 175 5.34 0.36 18.83
N ASN A 176 6.15 0.89 17.90
CA ASN A 176 7.39 0.25 17.47
C ASN A 176 8.59 0.61 18.38
N GLN A 177 8.52 1.68 19.18
CA GLN A 177 9.53 1.99 20.22
C GLN A 177 9.67 0.91 21.29
N HIS A 178 8.57 0.22 21.65
CA HIS A 178 8.62 -0.90 22.61
C HIS A 178 9.35 -2.13 22.06
N HIS A 179 9.35 -2.33 20.74
CA HIS A 179 10.10 -3.42 20.10
C HIS A 179 11.61 -3.20 20.16
N LEU A 180 12.08 -1.95 20.06
CA LEU A 180 13.50 -1.60 20.15
C LEU A 180 14.06 -1.68 21.57
N LYS A 181 13.25 -1.37 22.60
CA LYS A 181 13.69 -1.48 24.01
C LYS A 181 13.92 -2.92 24.47
N LYS A 182 13.26 -3.90 23.85
CA LYS A 182 13.39 -5.33 24.22
C LYS A 182 14.81 -5.87 23.97
N HIS A 183 15.54 -5.30 23.01
CA HIS A 183 16.91 -5.73 22.67
C HIS A 183 18.02 -4.83 23.24
N LYS A 184 17.69 -3.69 23.87
CA LYS A 184 18.70 -2.81 24.49
C LYS A 184 19.35 -3.40 25.74
N ASN A 185 18.67 -4.34 26.40
CA ASN A 185 19.13 -4.97 27.63
C ASN A 185 19.52 -6.45 27.43
N GLU A 186 19.52 -6.96 26.19
CA GLU A 186 20.03 -8.29 25.92
C GLU A 186 21.56 -8.25 25.88
N PRO A 187 22.27 -9.13 26.60
CA PRO A 187 23.72 -9.18 26.54
C PRO A 187 24.17 -9.40 25.09
N ILE A 188 25.17 -8.64 24.66
CA ILE A 188 25.77 -8.77 23.34
C ILE A 188 26.51 -10.11 23.32
N THR A 189 25.87 -11.13 22.77
CA THR A 189 26.45 -12.47 22.60
C THR A 189 26.45 -12.82 21.11
N LEU A 190 27.40 -13.67 20.68
CA LEU A 190 27.46 -14.16 19.29
C LEU A 190 26.14 -14.80 18.84
N ASN A 191 25.42 -15.46 19.75
CA ASN A 191 24.11 -16.03 19.48
C ASN A 191 23.02 -14.96 19.29
N ASN A 192 23.03 -13.89 20.08
CA ASN A 192 22.06 -12.80 19.94
C ASN A 192 22.33 -11.97 18.67
N ILE A 193 23.60 -11.71 18.35
CA ILE A 193 24.02 -11.07 17.10
C ILE A 193 23.60 -11.94 15.90
N SER A 194 23.90 -13.24 15.92
CA SER A 194 23.52 -14.16 14.84
C SER A 194 22.00 -14.25 14.65
N ARG A 195 21.24 -14.21 15.74
CA ARG A 195 19.77 -14.22 15.71
C ARG A 195 19.21 -12.90 15.15
N TRP A 196 19.77 -11.76 15.56
CA TRP A 196 19.42 -10.44 15.04
C TRP A 196 19.80 -10.29 13.57
N VAL A 197 20.98 -10.76 13.15
CA VAL A 197 21.43 -10.78 11.75
C VAL A 197 20.56 -11.70 10.90
N LYS A 198 20.12 -12.86 11.41
CA LYS A 198 19.18 -13.74 10.70
C LYS A 198 17.79 -13.12 10.58
N GLN A 199 17.30 -12.43 11.61
CA GLN A 199 15.99 -11.75 11.59
C GLN A 199 16.00 -10.49 10.73
N ASN A 200 17.14 -9.79 10.63
CA ASN A 200 17.30 -8.54 9.86
C ASN A 200 18.20 -8.74 8.62
N TYR A 201 18.34 -9.98 8.16
CA TYR A 201 19.29 -10.38 7.08
C TYR A 201 19.06 -9.60 5.78
N HIS A 202 17.82 -9.15 5.55
CA HIS A 202 17.47 -8.33 4.40
C HIS A 202 17.77 -6.84 4.58
N ALA A 203 17.76 -6.31 5.81
CA ALA A 203 18.15 -4.92 6.11
C ALA A 203 19.67 -4.73 6.08
N ALA A 204 20.44 -5.76 6.48
CA ALA A 204 21.90 -5.75 6.51
C ALA A 204 22.56 -5.85 5.11
N ARG A 205 21.79 -6.01 4.03
CA ARG A 205 22.29 -6.18 2.66
C ARG A 205 22.63 -4.87 1.92
N ARG A 206 22.64 -3.72 2.60
CA ARG A 206 23.33 -2.53 2.07
C ARG A 206 24.83 -2.81 2.16
N ARG A 207 25.44 -3.25 1.05
CA ARG A 207 26.90 -3.17 0.92
C ARG A 207 27.26 -1.69 1.10
N PRO A 208 28.25 -1.32 1.91
CA PRO A 208 28.92 -0.04 1.71
C PRO A 208 29.43 -0.05 0.27
N GLU A 209 29.15 1.02 -0.48
CA GLU A 209 29.90 1.25 -1.72
C GLU A 209 31.39 1.25 -1.35
N PRO A 210 32.26 0.56 -2.11
CA PRO A 210 33.68 0.76 -1.93
C PRO A 210 33.98 2.24 -2.25
N ASP A 211 34.63 2.92 -1.31
CA ASP A 211 35.17 4.27 -1.52
C ASP A 211 35.91 4.29 -2.85
N ILE A 212 35.34 5.00 -3.83
CA ILE A 212 36.02 5.30 -5.08
C ILE A 212 37.01 6.40 -4.72
N GLU A 213 38.29 6.04 -4.55
CA GLU A 213 39.36 7.04 -4.48
C GLU A 213 39.27 8.00 -5.68
N PRO A 214 39.46 9.31 -5.47
CA PRO A 214 39.43 10.27 -6.55
C PRO A 214 40.61 10.01 -7.47
N ARG A 215 40.34 9.58 -8.72
CA ARG A 215 41.35 9.56 -9.76
C ARG A 215 41.77 11.00 -10.06
N ARG A 216 43.07 11.25 -9.88
CA ARG A 216 43.80 12.41 -10.41
C ARG A 216 43.78 12.40 -11.94
#